data_AF-A0A353J7A2-F1
#
_entry.id   AF-A0A353J7A2-F1
#
_cell.length_a   1.000
_cell.length_b   1.000
_cell.length_c   1.000
_cell.angle_alpha   90.00
_cell.angle_beta   90.00
_cell.angle_gamma   90.00
#
_symmetry.space_group_name_H-M   'P 1'
#
loop_
_entity.id
_entity.type
_entity.pdbx_description
1 polymer ?
#
loop_
_entity_poly.entity_id
_entity_poly.type
_entity_poly.pdbx_seq_one_letter_code
_entity_poly.pdbx_strand_id
1 'polypeptide(L)'
;MNNRLNRLFWFTDPKQLDITKDKTLIIHHTLAFGSVEDIRYLFRLYSKQTIKRIFKQGKKGLYPPPAFAFARQLFNLPMLNPHNYIKHVTA
;
A
#
# COMPACT_ATOMS: atom_id res chain seq x y z
N MET A 1 -7.95 19.68 3.03
CA MET A 1 -7.60 18.25 2.87
C MET A 1 -6.17 18.16 2.37
N ASN A 2 -5.32 17.31 2.96
CA ASN A 2 -3.87 17.28 2.70
C ASN A 2 -3.55 16.97 1.23
N ASN A 3 -2.82 17.85 0.53
CA ASN A 3 -2.46 17.75 -0.89
C ASN A 3 -1.81 16.42 -1.34
N ARG A 4 -1.33 15.60 -0.40
CA ARG A 4 -0.57 14.36 -0.67
C ARG A 4 -1.46 13.18 -1.09
N LEU A 5 -2.62 13.01 -0.45
CA LEU A 5 -3.57 11.96 -0.84
C LEU A 5 -4.09 12.21 -2.27
N ASN A 6 -4.28 13.47 -2.65
CA ASN A 6 -4.76 13.83 -3.99
C ASN A 6 -3.82 13.35 -5.11
N ARG A 7 -2.50 13.31 -4.86
CA ARG A 7 -1.52 12.84 -5.86
C ARG A 7 -1.54 11.33 -6.02
N LEU A 8 -1.65 10.58 -4.92
CA LEU A 8 -1.69 9.12 -4.97
C LEU A 8 -3.04 8.59 -5.44
N PHE A 9 -4.13 9.28 -5.12
CA PHE A 9 -5.48 8.85 -5.41
C PHE A 9 -6.16 9.72 -6.47
N TRP A 10 -5.38 10.18 -7.46
CA TRP A 10 -5.86 11.05 -8.55
C TRP A 10 -7.01 10.46 -9.38
N PHE A 11 -7.17 9.13 -9.34
CA PHE A 11 -8.25 8.38 -9.99
C PHE A 11 -9.54 8.30 -9.13
N THR A 12 -9.54 8.89 -7.93
CA THR A 12 -10.72 8.98 -7.04
C THR A 12 -11.04 10.44 -6.76
N ASP A 13 -12.31 10.77 -6.55
CA ASP A 13 -12.68 12.09 -6.05
C ASP A 13 -12.11 12.24 -4.63
N PRO A 14 -11.17 13.19 -4.40
CA PRO A 14 -10.57 13.36 -3.08
C PRO A 14 -11.61 13.59 -1.99
N LYS A 15 -12.72 14.27 -2.30
CA LYS A 15 -13.78 14.57 -1.33
C LYS A 15 -14.55 13.33 -0.87
N GLN A 16 -14.40 12.23 -1.60
CA GLN A 16 -15.06 10.96 -1.31
C GLN A 16 -14.12 9.94 -0.65
N LEU A 17 -12.81 10.22 -0.58
CA LEU A 17 -11.84 9.32 0.04
C LEU A 17 -11.97 9.36 1.57
N ASP A 18 -12.56 8.31 2.14
CA ASP A 18 -12.77 8.15 3.57
C ASP A 18 -11.65 7.28 4.15
N ILE A 19 -10.80 7.85 5.01
CA ILE A 19 -9.67 7.15 5.62
C ILE A 19 -10.09 5.92 6.45
N THR A 20 -11.33 5.86 6.90
CA THR A 20 -11.81 4.71 7.67
C THR A 20 -12.37 3.63 6.74
N LYS A 21 -13.22 4.02 5.80
CA LYS A 21 -13.90 3.09 4.87
C LYS A 21 -12.96 2.57 3.78
N ASP A 22 -12.10 3.42 3.22
CA ASP A 22 -11.22 3.11 2.09
C ASP A 22 -9.83 2.66 2.52
N LYS A 23 -9.66 2.34 3.81
CA LYS A 23 -8.40 1.92 4.43
C LYS A 23 -7.61 0.88 3.64
N THR A 24 -8.29 -0.14 3.12
CA THR A 24 -7.66 -1.21 2.34
C THR A 24 -7.05 -0.67 1.05
N LEU A 25 -7.80 0.16 0.31
CA LEU A 25 -7.32 0.83 -0.90
C LEU A 25 -6.15 1.75 -0.57
N ILE A 26 -6.29 2.57 0.47
CA ILE A 26 -5.27 3.55 0.86
C ILE A 26 -3.95 2.87 1.20
N ILE A 27 -4.01 1.78 1.97
CA ILE A 27 -2.82 1.04 2.40
C ILE A 27 -2.16 0.32 1.22
N HIS A 28 -2.91 -0.41 0.39
CA HIS A 28 -2.32 -1.10 -0.75
C HIS A 28 -1.70 -0.13 -1.74
N HIS A 29 -2.41 0.94 -2.09
CA HIS A 29 -1.96 1.90 -3.08
C HIS A 29 -0.73 2.69 -2.60
N THR A 30 -0.73 3.14 -1.34
CA THR A 30 0.42 3.84 -0.75
C THR A 30 1.64 2.92 -0.64
N LEU A 31 1.48 1.65 -0.25
CA LEU A 31 2.61 0.72 -0.19
C LEU A 31 3.15 0.34 -1.58
N ALA A 32 2.32 0.39 -2.63
CA ALA A 32 2.71 0.02 -3.98
C ALA A 32 3.39 1.18 -4.75
N PHE A 33 2.90 2.41 -4.55
CA PHE A 33 3.28 3.57 -5.40
C PHE A 33 3.65 4.83 -4.61
N GLY A 34 3.55 4.80 -3.28
CA GLY A 34 3.84 5.94 -2.42
C GLY A 34 5.33 6.26 -2.33
N SER A 35 5.63 7.54 -2.09
CA SER A 35 6.96 7.97 -1.64
C SER A 35 7.22 7.55 -0.19
N VAL A 36 8.47 7.70 0.26
CA VAL A 36 8.82 7.46 1.68
C VAL A 36 8.02 8.38 2.60
N GLU A 37 7.76 9.62 2.18
CA GLU A 37 6.93 10.59 2.90
C GLU A 37 5.47 10.13 3.00
N ASP A 38 4.93 9.53 1.94
CA ASP A 38 3.57 8.99 1.94
C ASP A 38 3.45 7.78 2.86
N ILE A 39 4.47 6.92 2.89
CA ILE A 39 4.56 5.80 3.83
C ILE A 39 4.63 6.32 5.26
N ARG A 40 5.43 7.36 5.55
CA ARG A 40 5.46 8.00 6.87
C ARG A 40 4.10 8.53 7.28
N TYR A 41 3.37 9.15 6.34
CA TYR A 41 2.01 9.62 6.58
C TYR A 41 1.04 8.46 6.83
N LEU A 42 1.17 7.34 6.10
CA LEU A 42 0.37 6.13 6.31
C LEU A 42 0.49 5.62 7.75
N PHE A 43 1.70 5.63 8.32
CA PHE A 43 1.93 5.24 9.73
C PHE A 43 1.37 6.23 10.75
N ARG A 44 1.05 7.47 10.36
CA ARG A 44 0.31 8.42 11.21
C ARG A 44 -1.19 8.15 11.19
N LEU A 45 -1.72 7.64 10.08
CA LEU A 45 -3.14 7.35 9.91
C LEU A 45 -3.55 5.99 10.50
N TYR A 46 -2.67 4.98 10.40
CA TYR A 46 -2.98 3.62 10.81
C TYR A 46 -1.84 3.01 11.62
N SER A 47 -2.20 2.17 12.60
CA SER A 47 -1.20 1.42 13.36
C SER A 47 -0.41 0.47 12.46
N LYS A 48 0.88 0.25 12.81
CA LYS A 48 1.76 -0.70 12.10
C LYS A 48 1.12 -2.09 11.96
N GLN A 49 0.41 -2.55 12.99
CA GLN A 49 -0.29 -3.84 12.98
C GLN A 49 -1.43 -3.88 11.95
N THR A 50 -2.20 -2.79 11.84
CA THR A 50 -3.27 -2.66 10.85
C THR A 50 -2.72 -2.70 9.43
N ILE A 51 -1.67 -1.92 9.16
CA ILE A 51 -1.01 -1.88 7.85
C ILE A 51 -0.45 -3.26 7.49
N LYS A 52 0.25 -3.91 8.43
CA LYS A 52 0.81 -5.26 8.26
C LYS A 52 -0.28 -6.30 7.96
N ARG A 53 -1.41 -6.24 8.67
CA ARG A 53 -2.54 -7.16 8.45
C ARG A 53 -3.10 -7.00 7.04
N ILE A 54 -3.33 -5.77 6.60
CA ILE A 54 -3.88 -5.49 5.28
C ILE A 54 -2.87 -5.86 4.17
N PHE A 55 -1.59 -5.55 4.35
CA PHE A 55 -0.53 -5.98 3.43
C PHE A 55 -0.57 -7.50 3.18
N LYS A 56 -0.68 -8.31 4.25
CA LYS A 56 -0.79 -9.77 4.14
C LYS A 56 -2.02 -10.25 3.35
N GLN A 57 -3.11 -9.48 3.37
CA GLN A 57 -4.35 -9.77 2.65
C GLN A 57 -4.31 -9.33 1.17
N GLY A 58 -3.19 -8.78 0.71
CA GLY A 58 -3.01 -8.35 -0.67
C GLY A 58 -3.19 -9.49 -1.68
N LYS A 59 -3.70 -9.15 -2.86
CA LYS A 59 -3.90 -10.06 -3.98
C LYS A 59 -2.75 -9.95 -4.98
N LYS A 60 -2.65 -10.96 -5.85
CA LYS A 60 -1.67 -11.00 -6.95
C LYS A 60 -1.84 -9.79 -7.87
N GLY A 61 -0.73 -9.13 -8.17
CA GLY A 61 -0.66 -7.99 -9.09
C GLY A 61 -0.87 -6.62 -8.46
N LEU A 62 -1.05 -6.53 -7.15
CA LEU A 62 -1.15 -5.23 -6.46
C LEU A 62 0.19 -4.51 -6.31
N TYR A 63 1.30 -5.25 -6.34
CA TYR A 63 2.62 -4.71 -6.02
C TYR A 63 3.63 -4.90 -7.17
N PRO A 64 4.34 -3.82 -7.55
CA PRO A 64 5.62 -3.94 -8.22
C PRO A 64 6.63 -4.74 -7.35
N PRO A 65 7.56 -5.51 -7.95
CA PRO A 65 8.54 -6.28 -7.18
C PRO A 65 9.34 -5.47 -6.15
N PRO A 66 9.87 -4.27 -6.46
CA PRO A 66 10.61 -3.48 -5.48
C PRO A 66 9.75 -3.02 -4.30
N ALA A 67 8.52 -2.59 -4.56
CA ALA A 67 7.58 -2.17 -3.53
C ALA A 67 7.19 -3.33 -2.60
N PHE A 68 6.94 -4.52 -3.17
CA PHE A 68 6.66 -5.72 -2.39
C PHE A 68 7.86 -6.13 -1.50
N ALA A 69 9.08 -6.10 -2.05
CA ALA A 69 10.29 -6.42 -1.31
C ALA A 69 10.50 -5.44 -0.14
N PHE A 70 10.32 -4.14 -0.40
CA PHE A 70 10.38 -3.11 0.64
C PHE A 70 9.34 -3.36 1.74
N ALA A 71 8.07 -3.59 1.39
CA ALA A 71 7.02 -3.84 2.36
C ALA A 71 7.27 -5.12 3.18
N ARG A 72 7.79 -6.19 2.56
CA ARG A 72 8.21 -7.42 3.28
C ARG A 72 9.29 -7.15 4.31
N GLN A 73 10.31 -6.39 3.94
CA GLN A 73 11.39 -6.02 4.85
C GLN A 73 10.87 -5.13 5.99
N LEU A 74 10.08 -4.12 5.66
CA LEU A 74 9.47 -3.18 6.62
C LEU A 74 8.65 -3.88 7.72
N PHE A 75 7.97 -4.97 7.38
CA PHE A 75 7.14 -5.74 8.31
C PHE A 75 7.78 -7.01 8.86
N ASN A 76 9.05 -7.27 8.51
CA ASN A 76 9.79 -8.50 8.81
C ASN A 76 8.98 -9.76 8.45
N LEU A 77 8.66 -9.90 7.15
CA LEU A 77 7.84 -10.97 6.58
C LEU A 77 8.59 -11.75 5.49
N PRO A 78 9.72 -12.42 5.81
CA PRO A 78 10.51 -13.17 4.84
C PRO A 78 9.76 -14.38 4.27
N MET A 79 8.77 -14.92 4.96
CA MET A 79 7.98 -16.08 4.53
C MET A 79 6.91 -15.79 3.45
N LEU A 80 6.63 -14.52 3.12
CA LEU A 80 5.63 -14.23 2.09
C LEU A 80 6.17 -14.54 0.69
N ASN A 81 5.51 -15.46 -0.01
CA ASN A 81 5.89 -15.85 -1.36
C ASN A 81 5.53 -14.75 -2.38
N PRO A 82 6.51 -14.16 -3.11
CA PRO A 82 6.26 -13.13 -4.12
C PRO A 82 5.23 -13.49 -5.19
N HIS A 83 5.10 -14.78 -5.52
CA HIS A 83 4.17 -15.25 -6.55
C HIS A 83 2.70 -14.92 -6.24
N ASN A 84 2.36 -14.80 -4.95
CA ASN A 84 0.99 -14.51 -4.51
C ASN A 84 0.63 -13.02 -4.60
N TYR A 85 1.59 -12.13 -4.89
CA TYR A 85 1.43 -10.68 -4.77
C TYR A 85 1.89 -9.90 -6.00
N ILE A 86 2.84 -10.42 -6.76
CA ILE A 86 3.42 -9.75 -7.93
C ILE A 86 2.74 -10.24 -9.22
N LYS A 87 2.44 -9.31 -10.14
CA LYS A 87 2.05 -9.66 -11.51
C LYS A 87 3.32 -9.98 -12.29
N HIS A 88 3.44 -11.19 -12.80
CA HIS A 88 4.45 -11.47 -13.82
C HIS A 88 3.99 -10.77 -15.10
N VAL A 89 4.72 -9.75 -15.52
CA VAL A 89 4.59 -9.22 -16.87
C VAL A 89 5.52 -10.09 -17.71
N THR A 90 4.96 -11.08 -18.40
CA THR A 90 5.64 -11.70 -19.55
C THR A 90 5.72 -10.63 -20.63
N ALA A 91 6.94 -10.25 -20.98
CA ALA A 91 7.25 -9.42 -22.14
C ALA A 91 6.88 -10.16 -23.44
#